data_AF-A0A821ALW0-F1
#
_entry.id   AF-A0A821ALW0-F1
#
_cell.length_a   1.000
_cell.length_b   1.000
_cell.length_c   1.000
_cell.angle_alpha   90.00
_cell.angle_beta   90.00
_cell.angle_gamma   90.00
#
_symmetry.space_group_name_H-M   'P 1'
#
loop_
_entity.id
_entity.type
_entity.pdbx_description
1 polymer ?
#
loop_
_entity_poly.entity_id
_entity_poly.type
_entity_poly.pdbx_seq_one_letter_code
_entity_poly.pdbx_strand_id
1 'polypeptide(L)'
;MPVRVRSLLETMGDELILKIQLGHTPVQDLPLKILDFLSDSKFTDKQLELGYDDIYHNYLLITIKNSQGPNVLQHLLGSVRQNVTPSTILKLEKAQRIALNYPTVPDELIDVYDIPLTPNKPLTLNRLISIASNVDKNFYKYDAGENNMCQTFVENIIDINGLMPNIVDQATLNALKPIDAKALISTLGSRSNIVKVVTDLGAKLDKLVFDRKIKLKKSQPKEFVLLREANVTDSESTDAIYNAILQLEKNA
;
A
#
# COMPACT_ATOMS: atom_id res chain seq x y z
N MET A 1 5.22 0.68 21.06
CA MET A 1 5.39 -0.15 19.85
C MET A 1 4.90 -1.58 20.10
N PRO A 2 4.09 -2.19 19.20
CA PRO A 2 3.64 -3.57 19.31
C PRO A 2 4.79 -4.60 19.23
N VAL A 3 4.62 -5.76 19.89
CA VAL A 3 5.66 -6.80 20.00
C VAL A 3 6.11 -7.32 18.64
N ARG A 4 5.18 -7.64 17.74
CA ARG A 4 5.50 -8.14 16.39
C ARG A 4 6.31 -7.13 15.58
N VAL A 5 5.93 -5.84 15.64
CA VAL A 5 6.66 -4.76 14.97
C VAL A 5 8.08 -4.68 15.50
N ARG A 6 8.24 -4.71 16.84
CA ARG A 6 9.56 -4.71 17.47
C ARG A 6 10.41 -5.90 17.02
N SER A 7 9.87 -7.11 17.04
CA SER A 7 10.60 -8.32 16.65
C SER A 7 11.06 -8.28 15.19
N LEU A 8 10.24 -7.76 14.27
CA LEU A 8 10.65 -7.59 12.88
C LEU A 8 11.71 -6.49 12.72
N LEU A 9 11.62 -5.39 13.47
CA LEU A 9 12.65 -4.34 13.50
C LEU A 9 13.98 -4.83 14.10
N GLU A 10 13.95 -5.68 15.12
CA GLU A 10 15.15 -6.29 15.68
C GLU A 10 15.83 -7.25 14.68
N THR A 11 15.05 -7.90 13.81
CA THR A 11 15.57 -8.89 12.86
C THR A 11 16.02 -8.27 11.54
N MET A 12 15.29 -7.26 11.04
CA MET A 12 15.43 -6.74 9.68
C MET A 12 15.43 -5.20 9.62
N GLY A 13 15.43 -4.52 10.77
CA GLY A 13 15.26 -3.07 10.84
C GLY A 13 16.39 -2.30 10.16
N ASP A 14 17.61 -2.83 10.17
CA ASP A 14 18.79 -2.19 9.58
C ASP A 14 19.06 -2.61 8.13
N GLU A 15 18.24 -3.52 7.59
CA GLU A 15 18.31 -3.89 6.18
C GLU A 15 17.85 -2.73 5.28
N LEU A 16 18.47 -2.64 4.10
CA LEU A 16 18.15 -1.61 3.13
C LEU A 16 16.76 -1.82 2.53
N ILE A 17 15.98 -0.76 2.49
CA ILE A 17 14.76 -0.68 1.68
C ILE A 17 15.18 -0.54 0.21
N LEU A 18 14.69 -1.46 -0.61
CA LEU A 18 14.90 -1.51 -2.06
C LEU A 18 13.76 -0.86 -2.83
N LYS A 19 12.52 -0.97 -2.31
CA LYS A 19 11.32 -0.40 -2.93
C LYS A 19 10.28 -0.05 -1.87
N ILE A 20 9.55 1.04 -2.08
CA ILE A 20 8.33 1.37 -1.34
C ILE A 20 7.20 1.53 -2.35
N GLN A 21 6.04 0.96 -2.05
CA GLN A 21 4.83 1.18 -2.80
C GLN A 21 3.69 1.55 -1.85
N LEU A 22 2.87 2.51 -2.23
CA LEU A 22 1.56 2.73 -1.62
C LEU A 22 0.61 1.67 -2.16
N GLY A 23 -0.10 0.98 -1.27
CA GLY A 23 -1.19 0.10 -1.65
C GLY A 23 -2.52 0.63 -1.16
N HIS A 24 -3.56 0.40 -1.95
CA HIS A 24 -4.94 0.67 -1.60
C HIS A 24 -5.72 -0.64 -1.40
N THR A 25 -6.65 -0.63 -0.45
CA THR A 25 -7.68 -1.65 -0.34
C THR A 25 -9.03 -0.97 -0.13
N PRO A 26 -10.03 -1.22 -0.98
CA PRO A 26 -11.36 -0.65 -0.78
C PRO A 26 -11.90 -1.02 0.60
N VAL A 27 -12.53 -0.06 1.27
CA VAL A 27 -13.32 -0.35 2.47
C VAL A 27 -14.49 -1.22 2.04
N GLN A 28 -14.72 -2.31 2.78
CA GLN A 28 -15.79 -3.25 2.45
C GLN A 28 -17.16 -2.54 2.37
N ASP A 29 -18.01 -2.98 1.45
CA ASP A 29 -19.35 -2.40 1.22
C ASP A 29 -20.24 -2.37 2.46
N LEU A 30 -20.07 -3.33 3.38
CA LEU A 30 -20.97 -3.49 4.51
C LEU A 30 -20.86 -2.34 5.53
N PRO A 31 -19.66 -1.95 6.00
CA PRO A 31 -19.47 -0.70 6.72
C PRO A 31 -20.09 0.52 6.01
N LEU A 32 -19.89 0.67 4.70
CA LEU A 32 -20.41 1.80 3.93
C LEU A 32 -21.95 1.82 3.93
N LYS A 33 -22.60 0.67 3.71
CA LYS A 33 -24.06 0.54 3.78
C LYS A 33 -24.63 0.88 5.15
N ILE A 34 -23.92 0.54 6.23
CA ILE A 34 -24.33 0.91 7.60
C ILE A 34 -24.24 2.43 7.78
N LEU A 35 -23.16 3.06 7.31
CA LEU A 35 -22.99 4.51 7.38
C LEU A 35 -24.05 5.25 6.55
N ASP A 36 -24.37 4.75 5.36
CA ASP A 36 -25.46 5.27 4.54
C ASP A 36 -26.81 5.14 5.22
N PHE A 37 -27.14 3.95 5.73
CA PHE A 37 -28.40 3.75 6.45
C PHE A 37 -28.53 4.71 7.65
N LEU A 38 -27.44 4.91 8.41
CA LEU A 38 -27.45 5.77 9.60
C LEU A 38 -27.48 7.27 9.28
N SER A 39 -27.00 7.65 8.10
CA SER A 39 -27.00 9.04 7.60
C SER A 39 -28.22 9.38 6.74
N ASP A 40 -29.15 8.44 6.56
CA ASP A 40 -30.25 8.54 5.60
C ASP A 40 -29.75 8.83 4.17
N SER A 41 -28.72 8.09 3.72
CA SER A 41 -28.01 8.19 2.43
C SER A 41 -27.13 9.43 2.24
N LYS A 42 -27.11 10.36 3.20
CA LYS A 42 -26.29 11.59 3.12
C LYS A 42 -24.78 11.31 3.07
N PHE A 43 -24.34 10.16 3.56
CA PHE A 43 -22.94 9.76 3.50
C PHE A 43 -22.48 9.55 2.05
N THR A 44 -23.17 8.71 1.27
CA THR A 44 -22.90 8.54 -0.17
C THR A 44 -23.09 9.84 -0.95
N ASP A 45 -24.12 10.63 -0.65
CA ASP A 45 -24.30 11.93 -1.31
C ASP A 45 -23.09 12.85 -1.08
N LYS A 46 -22.58 12.89 0.17
CA LYS A 46 -21.40 13.68 0.52
C LYS A 46 -20.12 13.11 -0.08
N GLN A 47 -20.00 11.80 -0.19
CA GLN A 47 -18.89 11.13 -0.86
C GLN A 47 -18.80 11.56 -2.33
N LEU A 48 -19.94 11.55 -3.03
CA LEU A 48 -20.02 12.01 -4.42
C LEU A 48 -19.78 13.52 -4.55
N GLU A 49 -20.33 14.32 -3.63
CA GLU A 49 -20.11 15.79 -3.58
C GLU A 49 -18.62 16.13 -3.44
N LEU A 50 -17.88 15.36 -2.65
CA LEU A 50 -16.44 15.53 -2.44
C LEU A 50 -15.59 14.91 -3.57
N GLY A 51 -16.23 14.27 -4.56
CA GLY A 51 -15.57 13.68 -5.72
C GLY A 51 -14.85 12.37 -5.42
N TYR A 52 -15.29 11.62 -4.42
CA TYR A 52 -14.70 10.32 -4.08
C TYR A 52 -15.48 9.18 -4.73
N ASP A 53 -14.85 8.48 -5.68
CA ASP A 53 -15.46 7.31 -6.32
C ASP A 53 -15.59 6.12 -5.34
N ASP A 54 -14.67 6.03 -4.37
CA ASP A 54 -14.57 4.95 -3.38
C ASP A 54 -13.85 5.45 -2.12
N ILE A 55 -13.96 4.67 -1.03
CA ILE A 55 -13.20 4.89 0.20
C ILE A 55 -12.19 3.76 0.35
N TYR A 56 -10.91 4.11 0.54
CA TYR A 56 -9.80 3.15 0.59
C TYR A 56 -9.04 3.18 1.92
N HIS A 57 -8.45 2.04 2.29
CA HIS A 57 -7.42 1.93 3.31
C HIS A 57 -6.04 1.99 2.65
N ASN A 58 -5.18 2.89 3.14
CA ASN A 58 -3.81 3.01 2.63
C ASN A 58 -2.85 2.22 3.51
N TYR A 59 -1.91 1.53 2.87
CA TYR A 59 -0.79 0.85 3.49
C TYR A 59 0.47 1.03 2.65
N LEU A 60 1.63 0.76 3.24
CA LEU A 60 2.90 0.72 2.53
C LEU A 60 3.36 -0.72 2.35
N LEU A 61 3.72 -1.08 1.13
CA LEU A 61 4.50 -2.28 0.85
C LEU A 61 5.97 -1.88 0.77
N ILE A 62 6.77 -2.49 1.64
CA ILE A 62 8.18 -2.17 1.79
C ILE A 62 8.96 -3.41 1.40
N THR A 63 9.66 -3.34 0.28
CA THR A 63 10.61 -4.37 -0.13
C THR A 63 11.96 -4.09 0.52
N ILE A 64 12.38 -4.96 1.42
CA ILE A 64 13.68 -4.90 2.09
C ILE A 64 14.62 -5.97 1.54
N LYS A 65 15.90 -5.64 1.48
CA LYS A 65 16.95 -6.63 1.22
C LYS A 65 16.89 -7.69 2.31
N ASN A 66 16.93 -8.96 1.92
CA ASN A 66 16.95 -10.06 2.86
C ASN A 66 17.76 -11.22 2.28
N SER A 67 19.01 -11.34 2.72
CA SER A 67 19.95 -12.38 2.31
C SER A 67 19.52 -13.80 2.68
N GLN A 68 18.51 -13.96 3.55
CA GLN A 68 18.04 -15.23 4.10
C GLN A 68 16.57 -15.54 3.75
N GLY A 69 15.91 -14.70 2.93
CA GLY A 69 14.46 -14.76 2.70
C GLY A 69 14.05 -15.40 1.36
N PRO A 70 12.80 -15.91 1.25
CA PRO A 70 12.24 -16.34 -0.03
C PRO A 70 12.12 -15.14 -0.98
N ASN A 71 12.48 -15.33 -2.24
CA ASN A 71 12.58 -14.26 -3.24
C ASN A 71 11.18 -13.85 -3.75
N VAL A 72 10.42 -13.10 -2.95
CA VAL A 72 9.02 -12.73 -3.27
C VAL A 72 8.92 -11.92 -4.57
N LEU A 73 9.91 -11.07 -4.87
CA LEU A 73 10.01 -10.35 -6.15
C LEU A 73 10.05 -11.28 -7.37
N GLN A 74 10.67 -12.46 -7.24
CA GLN A 74 10.76 -13.44 -8.33
C GLN A 74 9.39 -14.03 -8.70
N HIS A 75 8.50 -14.17 -7.71
CA HIS A 75 7.14 -14.65 -7.93
C HIS A 75 6.21 -13.55 -8.47
N LEU A 76 6.41 -12.29 -8.09
CA LEU A 76 5.54 -11.18 -8.50
C LEU A 76 5.90 -10.58 -9.86
N LEU A 77 7.18 -10.53 -10.22
CA LEU A 77 7.62 -9.92 -11.48
C LEU A 77 7.58 -10.89 -12.68
N GLY A 78 7.16 -12.13 -12.45
CA GLY A 78 7.41 -13.23 -13.39
C GLY A 78 8.91 -13.49 -13.53
N SER A 79 9.27 -14.70 -13.95
CA SER A 79 10.67 -15.13 -14.09
C SER A 79 11.43 -14.33 -15.16
N VAL A 80 11.84 -13.10 -14.86
CA VAL A 80 12.80 -12.34 -15.65
C VAL A 80 14.18 -12.68 -15.12
N ARG A 81 14.98 -13.31 -15.98
CA ARG A 81 16.36 -13.76 -15.71
C ARG A 81 17.28 -12.55 -15.47
N GLN A 82 17.28 -12.00 -14.25
CA GLN A 82 18.34 -11.10 -13.77
C GLN A 82 18.74 -11.48 -12.35
N ASN A 83 19.92 -11.05 -11.92
CA ASN A 83 20.46 -11.26 -10.58
C ASN A 83 19.54 -10.62 -9.53
N VAL A 84 18.48 -11.32 -9.13
CA VAL A 84 17.51 -10.80 -8.17
C VAL A 84 18.15 -10.75 -6.80
N THR A 85 18.33 -9.55 -6.27
CA THR A 85 18.75 -9.37 -4.88
C THR A 85 17.70 -10.02 -3.97
N PRO A 86 18.09 -11.01 -3.14
CA PRO A 86 17.17 -11.63 -2.18
C PRO A 86 16.48 -10.56 -1.34
N SER A 87 15.15 -10.65 -1.25
CA SER A 87 14.33 -9.60 -0.68
C SER A 87 13.05 -10.13 -0.04
N THR A 88 12.46 -9.33 0.84
CA THR A 88 11.21 -9.63 1.54
C THR A 88 10.29 -8.43 1.45
N ILE A 89 8.99 -8.67 1.30
CA ILE A 89 7.98 -7.60 1.27
C ILE A 89 7.26 -7.60 2.61
N LEU A 90 7.21 -6.44 3.25
CA LEU A 90 6.45 -6.18 4.46
C LEU A 90 5.35 -5.17 4.18
N LYS A 91 4.15 -5.43 4.67
CA LYS A 91 3.04 -4.49 4.73
C LYS A 91 3.10 -3.73 6.03
N LEU A 92 3.20 -2.41 5.93
CA LEU A 92 3.12 -1.46 7.02
C LEU A 92 1.80 -0.70 6.93
N GLU A 93 0.97 -0.82 7.96
CA GLU A 93 -0.35 -0.18 7.99
C GLU A 93 -0.71 0.33 9.39
N LYS A 94 -1.79 1.11 9.45
CA LYS A 94 -2.34 1.59 10.71
C LYS A 94 -3.82 1.22 10.84
N ALA A 95 -4.05 0.21 11.68
CA ALA A 95 -5.35 -0.08 12.28
C ALA A 95 -5.40 0.57 13.68
N GLN A 96 -5.96 -0.12 14.70
CA GLN A 96 -5.91 0.31 16.10
C GLN A 96 -4.48 0.57 16.63
N ARG A 97 -3.49 -0.09 16.03
CA ARG A 97 -2.07 0.11 16.25
C ARG A 97 -1.36 -0.03 14.91
N ILE A 98 -0.15 0.50 14.82
CA ILE A 98 0.76 0.19 13.71
C ILE A 98 0.95 -1.33 13.61
N ALA A 99 0.85 -1.86 12.40
CA ALA A 99 1.06 -3.27 12.12
C ALA A 99 2.11 -3.42 11.02
N LEU A 100 2.98 -4.41 11.19
CA LEU A 100 3.99 -4.79 10.23
C LEU A 100 3.88 -6.30 10.02
N ASN A 101 3.41 -6.69 8.84
CA ASN A 101 3.04 -8.06 8.51
C ASN A 101 3.58 -8.44 7.13
N TYR A 102 3.54 -9.72 6.78
CA TYR A 102 3.68 -10.13 5.38
C TYR A 102 2.36 -9.84 4.65
N PRO A 103 2.40 -9.38 3.38
CA PRO A 103 1.19 -9.10 2.64
C PRO A 103 0.41 -10.37 2.30
N THR A 104 -0.92 -10.24 2.18
CA THR A 104 -1.82 -11.30 1.71
C THR A 104 -1.98 -11.19 0.19
N VAL A 105 -1.37 -12.12 -0.53
CA VAL A 105 -1.36 -12.15 -2.01
C VAL A 105 -2.57 -12.95 -2.54
N PRO A 106 -3.20 -12.53 -3.66
CA PRO A 106 -2.87 -11.38 -4.51
C PRO A 106 -3.58 -10.07 -4.12
N ASP A 107 -4.52 -10.13 -3.17
CA ASP A 107 -5.47 -9.05 -2.92
C ASP A 107 -4.79 -7.70 -2.58
N GLU A 108 -3.63 -7.73 -1.92
CA GLU A 108 -2.86 -6.53 -1.52
C GLU A 108 -1.84 -6.03 -2.58
N LEU A 109 -1.92 -6.52 -3.81
CA LEU A 109 -1.02 -6.12 -4.92
C LEU A 109 -1.75 -5.62 -6.17
N ILE A 110 -3.06 -5.34 -6.03
CA ILE A 110 -3.92 -5.01 -7.17
C ILE A 110 -3.84 -3.52 -7.52
N ASP A 111 -3.85 -2.65 -6.50
CA ASP A 111 -3.83 -1.20 -6.67
C ASP A 111 -2.65 -0.62 -5.89
N VAL A 112 -1.50 -0.54 -6.57
CA VAL A 112 -0.23 -0.12 -5.98
C VAL A 112 0.45 0.98 -6.79
N TYR A 113 1.02 1.94 -6.09
CA TYR A 113 1.67 3.12 -6.64
C TYR A 113 3.11 3.19 -6.14
N ASP A 114 4.06 3.42 -7.04
CA ASP A 114 5.46 3.47 -6.67
C ASP A 114 5.81 4.77 -5.93
N ILE A 115 6.55 4.64 -4.83
CA ILE A 115 7.09 5.76 -4.07
C ILE A 115 8.60 5.77 -4.26
N PRO A 116 9.15 6.66 -5.11
CA PRO A 116 10.56 6.65 -5.41
C PRO A 116 11.41 6.99 -4.17
N LEU A 117 12.46 6.20 -3.95
CA LEU A 117 13.45 6.47 -2.92
C LEU A 117 14.35 7.65 -3.34
N THR A 118 14.85 8.40 -2.37
CA THR A 118 15.79 9.49 -2.65
C THR A 118 17.14 8.92 -3.11
N PRO A 119 17.64 9.32 -4.29
CA PRO A 119 18.93 8.86 -4.79
C PRO A 119 20.07 9.12 -3.79
N ASN A 120 20.98 8.16 -3.63
CA ASN A 120 22.16 8.24 -2.76
C ASN A 120 21.86 8.46 -1.26
N LYS A 121 20.62 8.29 -0.83
CA LYS A 121 20.22 8.40 0.58
C LYS A 121 19.64 7.06 1.04
N PRO A 122 20.48 6.11 1.49
CA PRO A 122 20.01 4.80 1.91
C PRO A 122 18.97 4.93 3.03
N LEU A 123 17.92 4.14 2.93
CA LEU A 123 16.80 4.12 3.86
C LEU A 123 16.66 2.69 4.40
N THR A 124 16.54 2.57 5.71
CA THR A 124 16.29 1.31 6.41
C THR A 124 14.91 1.36 7.07
N LEU A 125 14.36 0.21 7.45
CA LEU A 125 13.08 0.16 8.11
C LEU A 125 13.10 0.82 9.50
N ASN A 126 14.19 0.66 10.26
CA ASN A 126 14.43 1.35 11.53
C ASN A 126 14.42 2.86 11.32
N ARG A 127 15.12 3.37 10.30
CA ARG A 127 15.13 4.80 9.99
C ARG A 127 13.74 5.30 9.60
N LEU A 128 13.05 4.59 8.70
CA LEU A 128 11.70 4.94 8.24
C LEU A 128 10.72 5.12 9.41
N ILE A 129 10.69 4.12 10.30
CA ILE A 129 9.76 4.10 11.44
C ILE A 129 10.20 5.05 12.55
N SER A 130 11.48 5.09 12.90
CA SER A 130 11.97 5.93 14.01
C SER A 130 11.77 7.41 13.73
N ILE A 131 12.15 7.90 12.54
CA ILE A 131 11.96 9.32 12.18
C ILE A 131 10.48 9.67 12.23
N ALA A 132 9.61 8.88 11.59
CA ALA A 132 8.17 9.13 11.61
C ALA A 132 7.60 9.12 13.04
N SER A 133 8.00 8.16 13.87
CA SER A 133 7.51 8.03 15.25
C SER A 133 8.01 9.10 16.22
N ASN A 134 9.15 9.73 15.92
CA ASN A 134 9.69 10.83 16.72
C ASN A 134 9.02 12.16 16.39
N VAL A 135 8.50 12.33 15.17
CA VAL A 135 7.84 13.55 14.71
C VAL A 135 6.32 13.49 14.95
N ASP A 136 5.67 12.38 14.57
CA ASP A 136 4.23 12.19 14.77
C ASP A 136 3.92 11.68 16.19
N LYS A 137 3.43 12.57 17.05
CA LYS A 137 3.00 12.25 18.43
C LYS A 137 1.85 11.23 18.49
N ASN A 138 1.12 11.07 17.39
CA ASN A 138 0.01 10.13 17.27
C ASN A 138 0.42 8.84 16.57
N PHE A 139 1.70 8.66 16.21
CA PHE A 139 2.19 7.52 15.44
C PHE A 139 1.79 6.16 16.03
N TYR A 140 1.74 6.03 17.36
CA TYR A 140 1.29 4.82 18.05
C TYR A 140 -0.13 4.87 18.62
N LYS A 141 -0.82 6.03 18.58
CA LYS A 141 -2.18 6.20 19.09
C LYS A 141 -3.22 5.98 18.00
N TYR A 142 -4.46 5.67 18.41
CA TYR A 142 -5.60 5.51 17.50
C TYR A 142 -6.79 6.40 17.92
N ASP A 143 -7.32 7.14 16.96
CA ASP A 143 -8.56 7.89 16.95
C ASP A 143 -9.19 7.95 15.54
N ALA A 144 -10.12 7.05 15.26
CA ALA A 144 -10.83 6.98 13.98
C ALA A 144 -11.67 8.22 13.64
N GLY A 145 -12.06 9.02 14.65
CA GLY A 145 -13.04 10.09 14.49
C GLY A 145 -12.46 11.44 14.09
N GLU A 146 -11.15 11.65 14.25
CA GLU A 146 -10.56 12.98 14.05
C GLU A 146 -9.73 13.13 12.76
N ASN A 147 -9.03 12.11 12.24
CA ASN A 147 -7.95 12.37 11.26
C ASN A 147 -7.62 11.24 10.24
N ASN A 148 -8.59 10.62 9.55
CA ASN A 148 -8.34 9.68 8.42
C ASN A 148 -7.15 8.73 8.62
N MET A 149 -7.11 8.06 9.76
CA MET A 149 -5.83 7.68 10.37
C MET A 149 -4.91 6.77 9.57
N CYS A 150 -5.43 5.95 8.67
CA CYS A 150 -4.59 5.09 7.83
C CYS A 150 -3.96 5.87 6.68
N GLN A 151 -4.74 6.73 6.03
CA GLN A 151 -4.30 7.59 4.94
C GLN A 151 -3.31 8.65 5.44
N THR A 152 -3.69 9.41 6.48
CA THR A 152 -2.81 10.41 7.11
C THR A 152 -1.54 9.77 7.66
N PHE A 153 -1.61 8.54 8.18
CA PHE A 153 -0.42 7.84 8.66
C PHE A 153 0.56 7.51 7.53
N VAL A 154 0.05 7.01 6.41
CA VAL A 154 0.90 6.74 5.24
C VAL A 154 1.47 8.04 4.69
N GLU A 155 0.64 9.06 4.46
CA GLU A 155 1.08 10.39 4.00
C GLU A 155 2.18 10.95 4.91
N ASN A 156 1.97 10.94 6.24
CA ASN A 156 2.96 11.42 7.20
C ASN A 156 4.27 10.63 7.14
N ILE A 157 4.24 9.30 7.01
CA ILE A 157 5.48 8.51 6.87
C ILE A 157 6.26 8.97 5.63
N ILE A 158 5.57 9.18 4.52
CA ILE A 158 6.18 9.59 3.25
C ILE A 158 6.75 11.00 3.35
N ASP A 159 5.99 11.95 3.87
CA ASP A 159 6.42 13.34 4.02
C ASP A 159 7.57 13.49 5.01
N ILE A 160 7.44 12.93 6.22
CA ILE A 160 8.45 13.04 7.29
C ILE A 160 9.79 12.42 6.88
N ASN A 161 9.77 11.33 6.09
CA ASN A 161 11.00 10.72 5.59
C ASN A 161 11.59 11.44 4.36
N GLY A 162 10.94 12.51 3.89
CA GLY A 162 11.36 13.30 2.74
C GLY A 162 11.24 12.55 1.43
N LEU A 163 10.25 11.66 1.32
CA LEU A 163 9.97 10.87 0.12
C LEU A 163 8.98 11.57 -0.82
N MET A 164 8.12 12.45 -0.28
CA MET A 164 7.12 13.20 -1.05
C MET A 164 7.72 13.94 -2.27
N PRO A 165 8.86 14.67 -2.17
CA PRO A 165 9.42 15.39 -3.31
C PRO A 165 9.92 14.48 -4.46
N ASN A 166 10.09 13.18 -4.21
CA ASN A 166 10.50 12.25 -5.26
C ASN A 166 9.31 11.76 -6.10
N ILE A 167 8.08 12.03 -5.68
CA ILE A 167 6.86 11.57 -6.35
C ILE A 167 6.48 12.61 -7.40
N VAL A 168 6.78 12.29 -8.66
CA VAL A 168 6.43 13.13 -9.82
C VAL A 168 5.13 12.69 -10.50
N ASP A 169 4.71 11.45 -10.25
CA ASP A 169 3.49 10.90 -10.83
C ASP A 169 2.24 11.43 -10.12
N GLN A 170 1.34 12.02 -10.89
CA GLN A 170 0.13 12.65 -10.35
C GLN A 170 -0.85 11.61 -9.81
N ALA A 171 -0.88 10.39 -10.35
CA ALA A 171 -1.76 9.34 -9.84
C ALA A 171 -1.33 8.92 -8.43
N THR A 172 -0.03 8.72 -8.18
CA THR A 172 0.52 8.47 -6.84
C THR A 172 0.23 9.63 -5.87
N LEU A 173 0.40 10.89 -6.31
CA LEU A 173 0.10 12.06 -5.46
C LEU A 173 -1.38 12.12 -5.09
N ASN A 174 -2.27 11.84 -6.04
CA ASN A 174 -3.71 11.79 -5.80
C ASN A 174 -4.08 10.64 -4.86
N ALA A 175 -3.46 9.47 -5.03
CA ALA A 175 -3.67 8.29 -4.19
C ALA A 175 -3.19 8.50 -2.74
N LEU A 176 -2.13 9.27 -2.53
CA LEU A 176 -1.63 9.61 -1.19
C LEU A 176 -2.55 10.57 -0.42
N LYS A 177 -3.32 11.40 -1.13
CA LYS A 177 -4.13 12.44 -0.52
C LYS A 177 -5.23 11.84 0.35
N PRO A 178 -5.29 12.16 1.66
CA PRO A 178 -6.37 11.67 2.51
C PRO A 178 -7.74 12.17 2.05
N ILE A 179 -8.74 11.29 2.13
CA ILE A 179 -10.16 11.59 1.99
C ILE A 179 -10.59 12.49 3.15
N ASP A 180 -11.59 13.35 3.01
CA ASP A 180 -12.11 14.15 4.14
C ASP A 180 -13.11 13.34 4.98
N ALA A 181 -12.64 12.40 5.82
CA ALA A 181 -13.54 11.67 6.72
C ALA A 181 -14.30 12.58 7.69
N LYS A 182 -13.79 13.76 8.05
CA LYS A 182 -14.53 14.64 8.94
C LYS A 182 -15.80 15.14 8.26
N ALA A 183 -15.70 15.58 7.01
CA ALA A 183 -16.85 15.96 6.20
C ALA A 183 -17.80 14.77 6.01
N LEU A 184 -17.29 13.59 5.68
CA LEU A 184 -18.11 12.37 5.54
C LEU A 184 -18.83 11.99 6.84
N ILE A 185 -18.13 11.94 7.97
CA ILE A 185 -18.69 11.58 9.29
C ILE A 185 -19.68 12.62 9.78
N SER A 186 -19.49 13.91 9.44
CA SER A 186 -20.42 14.97 9.85
C SER A 186 -21.85 14.77 9.36
N THR A 187 -22.03 14.02 8.26
CA THR A 187 -23.35 13.64 7.72
C THR A 187 -24.18 12.82 8.70
N LEU A 188 -23.54 12.14 9.66
CA LEU A 188 -24.18 11.34 10.69
C LEU A 188 -24.77 12.21 11.83
N GLY A 189 -24.48 13.52 11.86
CA GLY A 189 -24.97 14.44 12.89
C GLY A 189 -24.62 13.97 14.31
N SER A 190 -25.61 13.88 15.20
CA SER A 190 -25.44 13.41 16.58
C SER A 190 -25.02 11.94 16.70
N ARG A 191 -25.05 11.18 15.60
CA ARG A 191 -24.67 9.75 15.53
C ARG A 191 -23.20 9.54 15.21
N SER A 192 -22.37 10.58 15.15
CA SER A 192 -20.93 10.51 14.83
C SER A 192 -20.13 9.57 15.74
N ASN A 193 -20.54 9.39 17.01
CA ASN A 193 -19.91 8.41 17.92
C ASN A 193 -20.09 6.94 17.48
N ILE A 194 -21.01 6.65 16.57
CA ILE A 194 -21.27 5.30 16.03
C ILE A 194 -20.18 4.87 15.03
N VAL A 195 -19.36 5.79 14.51
CA VAL A 195 -18.22 5.45 13.64
C VAL A 195 -17.23 4.51 14.34
N LYS A 196 -17.03 4.69 15.65
CA LYS A 196 -16.24 3.76 16.48
C LYS A 196 -16.87 2.37 16.52
N VAL A 197 -18.21 2.29 16.59
CA VAL A 197 -18.98 1.04 16.57
C VAL A 197 -18.92 0.35 15.20
N VAL A 198 -18.98 1.10 14.09
CA VAL A 198 -18.83 0.56 12.72
C VAL A 198 -17.42 0.03 12.49
N THR A 199 -16.41 0.74 13.00
CA THR A 199 -15.00 0.32 12.94
C THR A 199 -14.77 -0.96 13.75
N ASP A 200 -15.34 -1.04 14.95
CA ASP A 200 -15.28 -2.23 15.81
C ASP A 200 -16.08 -3.41 15.23
N LEU A 201 -17.19 -3.14 14.53
CA LEU A 201 -17.97 -4.15 13.80
C LEU A 201 -17.20 -4.68 12.59
N GLY A 202 -16.53 -3.83 11.81
CA GLY A 202 -15.65 -4.26 10.72
C GLY A 202 -14.56 -5.20 11.21
N ALA A 203 -13.85 -4.82 12.28
CA ALA A 203 -12.81 -5.65 12.89
C ALA A 203 -13.35 -7.00 13.45
N LYS A 204 -14.57 -7.02 14.00
CA LYS A 204 -15.23 -8.25 14.48
C LYS A 204 -15.81 -9.12 13.36
N LEU A 205 -16.29 -8.51 12.29
CA LEU A 205 -16.81 -9.19 11.11
C LEU A 205 -15.70 -9.80 10.29
N ASP A 206 -14.56 -9.12 10.12
CA ASP A 206 -13.34 -9.73 9.57
C ASP A 206 -12.99 -10.98 10.37
N LYS A 207 -12.93 -10.87 11.71
CA LYS A 207 -12.68 -12.04 12.56
C LYS A 207 -13.69 -13.17 12.34
N LEU A 208 -14.99 -12.86 12.21
CA LEU A 208 -16.05 -13.85 11.99
C LEU A 208 -16.03 -14.48 10.58
N VAL A 209 -15.75 -13.69 9.54
CA VAL A 209 -15.69 -14.11 8.15
C VAL A 209 -14.46 -14.96 7.90
N PHE A 210 -13.29 -14.56 8.45
CA PHE A 210 -12.05 -15.33 8.37
C PHE A 210 -12.07 -16.59 9.25
N ASP A 211 -12.69 -16.57 10.44
CA ASP A 211 -12.84 -17.77 11.27
C ASP A 211 -13.89 -18.76 10.73
N ARG A 212 -14.91 -18.31 9.98
CA ARG A 212 -15.99 -19.18 9.46
C ARG A 212 -15.92 -19.54 7.98
N LYS A 213 -14.86 -19.17 7.24
CA LYS A 213 -14.72 -19.44 5.79
C LYS A 213 -15.95 -19.02 4.96
N ILE A 214 -16.62 -17.93 5.32
CA ILE A 214 -17.78 -17.44 4.55
C ILE A 214 -17.24 -16.65 3.36
N LYS A 215 -17.40 -17.18 2.14
CA LYS A 215 -16.98 -16.50 0.90
C LYS A 215 -17.93 -15.34 0.61
N LEU A 216 -17.58 -14.12 1.03
CA LEU A 216 -18.19 -12.90 0.49
C LEU A 216 -17.90 -12.83 -1.02
N LYS A 217 -18.92 -12.48 -1.80
CA LYS A 217 -18.85 -12.42 -3.26
C LYS A 217 -17.91 -11.26 -3.63
N LYS A 218 -16.65 -11.58 -3.96
CA LYS A 218 -15.63 -10.62 -4.37
C LYS A 218 -16.13 -9.80 -5.56
N SER A 219 -15.91 -8.49 -5.54
CA SER A 219 -15.93 -7.64 -6.73
C SER A 219 -15.02 -8.28 -7.79
N GLN A 220 -15.44 -8.32 -9.05
CA GLN A 220 -14.60 -8.93 -10.08
C GLN A 220 -13.28 -8.15 -10.18
N PRO A 221 -12.13 -8.84 -10.23
CA PRO A 221 -10.86 -8.19 -10.50
C PRO A 221 -11.00 -7.47 -11.85
N LYS A 222 -10.76 -6.16 -11.87
CA LYS A 222 -10.54 -5.44 -13.13
C LYS A 222 -9.36 -6.13 -13.82
N GLU A 223 -9.51 -6.50 -15.08
CA GLU A 223 -8.47 -7.23 -15.82
C GLU A 223 -7.11 -6.52 -15.71
N PHE A 224 -6.08 -7.32 -15.42
CA PHE A 224 -4.70 -6.87 -15.39
C PHE A 224 -4.27 -6.48 -16.80
N VAL A 225 -4.14 -5.18 -17.06
CA VAL A 225 -3.26 -4.69 -18.13
C VAL A 225 -1.91 -4.43 -17.47
N LEU A 226 -1.05 -5.45 -17.44
CA LEU A 226 0.39 -5.18 -17.39
C LEU A 226 0.69 -4.38 -18.66
N LEU A 227 1.03 -3.10 -18.52
CA LEU A 227 1.49 -2.28 -19.64
C LEU A 227 2.76 -2.92 -20.21
N ARG A 228 2.57 -3.86 -21.14
CA ARG A 228 3.59 -4.27 -22.10
C ARG A 228 3.81 -3.10 -23.05
N GLU A 229 5.09 -2.75 -23.18
CA GLU A 229 5.68 -2.06 -24.32
C GLU A 229 5.21 -0.62 -24.53
N ALA A 230 5.93 0.30 -23.88
CA ALA A 230 6.25 1.55 -24.55
C ALA A 230 6.95 1.20 -25.87
N ASN A 231 6.28 1.46 -26.98
CA ASN A 231 6.84 1.46 -28.32
C ASN A 231 8.12 2.28 -28.34
N VAL A 232 9.28 1.60 -28.33
CA VAL A 232 10.51 2.15 -28.88
C VAL A 232 10.57 1.66 -30.32
N THR A 233 10.00 2.46 -31.21
CA THR A 233 10.40 2.45 -32.61
C THR A 233 11.85 2.92 -32.68
N ASP A 234 12.77 1.99 -32.91
CA ASP A 234 13.97 2.23 -33.72
C ASP A 234 14.40 0.89 -34.34
N SER A 235 13.84 0.62 -35.51
CA SER A 235 14.21 -0.48 -36.38
C SER A 235 15.51 -0.13 -37.10
N GLU A 236 16.67 -0.40 -36.51
CA GLU A 236 17.93 -0.53 -37.27
C GLU A 236 19.09 -1.19 -36.51
N SER A 237 19.03 -1.40 -35.19
CA SER A 237 20.19 -1.92 -34.43
C SER A 237 20.14 -3.42 -34.08
N THR A 238 19.02 -4.12 -34.30
CA THR A 238 18.87 -5.54 -33.93
C THR A 238 19.57 -6.51 -34.89
N ASP A 239 19.75 -6.12 -36.15
CA ASP A 239 20.37 -7.00 -37.16
C ASP A 239 21.89 -7.09 -37.01
N ALA A 240 22.55 -6.06 -36.48
CA ALA A 240 23.99 -6.07 -36.27
C ALA A 240 24.40 -7.03 -35.13
N ILE A 241 23.62 -7.07 -34.05
CA ILE A 241 23.91 -7.90 -32.88
C ILE A 241 23.60 -9.37 -33.17
N TYR A 242 22.51 -9.65 -33.89
CA TYR A 242 22.15 -11.01 -34.28
C TYR A 242 23.19 -11.65 -35.22
N ASN A 243 23.71 -10.87 -36.18
CA ASN A 243 24.74 -11.35 -37.10
C ASN A 243 26.12 -11.51 -36.42
N ALA A 244 26.44 -10.69 -35.41
CA ALA A 244 27.67 -10.84 -34.63
C ALA A 244 27.67 -12.12 -33.77
N ILE A 245 26.52 -12.48 -33.21
CA ILE A 245 26.36 -13.71 -32.40
C ILE A 245 26.49 -14.96 -33.29
N LEU A 246 25.89 -14.96 -34.48
CA LEU A 246 25.98 -16.06 -35.45
C LEU A 246 27.39 -16.29 -36.01
N GLN A 247 28.26 -15.27 -36.04
CA GLN A 247 29.66 -15.44 -36.44
C GLN A 247 30.55 -16.01 -35.33
N LEU A 248 30.22 -15.75 -34.06
CA LEU A 248 30.98 -16.30 -32.93
C LEU A 248 30.68 -17.79 -32.71
N GLU A 249 29.46 -18.25 -33.02
CA GLU A 249 29.09 -19.67 -32.91
C GLU A 249 29.63 -20.55 -34.06
N LYS A 250 30.07 -19.96 -35.17
CA LYS A 250 30.66 -20.72 -36.30
C LYS A 250 32.18 -20.91 -36.19
N ASN A 251 32.83 -20.23 -35.25
CA ASN A 251 34.29 -20.26 -35.05
C ASN A 251 34.70 -20.86 -33.69
N ALA A 252 33.78 -21.50 -32.98
CA ALA A 252 34.01 -22.30 -31.76
C ALA A 252 33.72 -23.77 -32.04
#